data_AF-A0A0G4G013-F1
#
_entry.id   AF-A0A0G4G013-F1
#
_cell.length_a   1.000
_cell.length_b   1.000
_cell.length_c   1.000
_cell.angle_alpha   90.00
_cell.angle_beta   90.00
_cell.angle_gamma   90.00
#
_symmetry.space_group_name_H-M   'P 1'
#
loop_
_entity.id
_entity.type
_entity.pdbx_description
1 polymer ?
#
loop_
_entity_poly.entity_id
_entity_poly.type
_entity_poly.pdbx_seq_one_letter_code
_entity_poly.pdbx_strand_id
1 'polypeptide(L)'
;MSRLSPIEAFRAQILLDDSLVKLEFVDSLGASSPQAVQTGAGQRDELSEFMGDEITRIINEQRELERQYEELILERGQLKGLMNKAQFKETQAKIQEVAHRLRESNKSLCRNLKESPNMQGNLAKLSQERARVYEWYEDCRKELDEFFFNRLALKVETGRKNQEMLQEKRRQARETAQAVRILEKELQREYQEHEKETKTANQEIATLKEELQRLKNQSAITLTFEEKKLRAKEAAVLRIFARGEKDLVDLFGEHKEARELELIGHEKAVDFVQWYTQNVIEDKMQWDEDYKRDVKQKDDELNELNANRGKLLSLLQKLRDRFEKEHAEQEERDKEARNQAVVEKLRRSQREREAAAIGLIQAIGRQYLDRLRVRMAGKKKKGKKGKGKKKKKK
;
A
#
# COMPACT_ATOMS: atom_id res chain seq x y z
N MET A 1 111.33 -44.82 -28.43
CA MET A 1 110.48 -45.35 -29.53
C MET A 1 111.42 -45.90 -30.59
N SER A 2 111.29 -47.18 -30.94
CA SER A 2 111.95 -47.74 -32.12
C SER A 2 111.38 -47.07 -33.37
N ARG A 3 112.25 -46.61 -34.26
CA ARG A 3 111.83 -46.21 -35.61
C ARG A 3 111.79 -47.49 -36.45
N LEU A 4 110.76 -47.65 -37.30
CA LEU A 4 110.79 -48.72 -38.30
C LEU A 4 112.03 -48.54 -39.18
N SER A 5 112.75 -49.63 -39.45
CA SER A 5 113.74 -49.63 -40.52
C SER A 5 113.06 -49.49 -41.88
N PRO A 6 113.74 -49.00 -42.92
CA PRO A 6 113.20 -48.93 -44.28
C PRO A 6 112.71 -50.29 -44.80
N ILE A 7 113.35 -51.39 -44.38
CA ILE A 7 112.96 -52.76 -44.74
C ILE A 7 111.64 -53.17 -44.08
N GLU A 8 111.42 -52.79 -42.82
CA GLU A 8 110.16 -53.06 -42.10
C GLU A 8 109.01 -52.18 -42.62
N ALA A 9 109.29 -50.90 -42.93
CA ALA A 9 108.32 -50.00 -43.56
C ALA A 9 107.87 -50.54 -44.93
N PHE A 10 108.81 -50.94 -45.79
CA PHE A 10 108.52 -51.54 -47.10
C PHE A 10 107.72 -52.85 -47.00
N ARG A 11 108.05 -53.72 -46.03
CA ARG A 11 107.26 -54.93 -45.74
C ARG A 11 105.83 -54.60 -45.29
N ALA A 12 105.66 -53.57 -44.46
CA ALA A 12 104.33 -53.12 -44.03
C ALA A 12 103.52 -52.54 -45.20
N GLN A 13 104.15 -51.79 -46.12
CA GLN A 13 103.51 -51.29 -47.33
C GLN A 13 102.99 -52.41 -48.23
N ILE A 14 103.80 -53.44 -48.51
CA ILE A 14 103.37 -54.59 -49.32
C ILE A 14 102.13 -55.27 -48.70
N LEU A 15 102.09 -55.41 -47.38
CA LEU A 15 100.93 -55.97 -46.66
C LEU A 15 99.71 -55.05 -46.72
N LEU A 16 99.90 -53.73 -46.70
CA LEU A 16 98.82 -52.75 -46.87
C LEU A 16 98.28 -52.75 -48.31
N ASP A 17 99.14 -52.84 -49.33
CA ASP A 17 98.72 -52.97 -50.73
C ASP A 17 97.89 -54.24 -50.97
N ASP A 18 98.37 -55.40 -50.50
CA ASP A 18 97.62 -56.66 -50.54
C ASP A 18 96.29 -56.57 -49.76
N SER A 19 96.27 -55.85 -48.63
CA SER A 19 95.05 -55.62 -47.85
C SER A 19 94.06 -54.67 -48.54
N LEU A 20 94.55 -53.62 -49.22
CA LEU A 20 93.74 -52.69 -50.01
C LEU A 20 93.11 -53.40 -51.21
N VAL A 21 93.89 -54.20 -51.95
CA VAL A 21 93.39 -55.04 -53.05
C VAL A 21 92.33 -56.04 -52.55
N LYS A 22 92.52 -56.63 -51.37
CA LYS A 22 91.51 -57.52 -50.75
C LYS A 22 90.26 -56.79 -50.30
N LEU A 23 90.38 -55.56 -49.78
CA LEU A 23 89.22 -54.73 -49.44
C LEU A 23 88.44 -54.30 -50.68
N GLU A 24 89.14 -53.88 -51.73
CA GLU A 24 88.55 -53.54 -53.04
C GLU A 24 87.88 -54.77 -53.70
N PHE A 25 88.48 -55.96 -53.56
CA PHE A 25 87.84 -57.23 -53.94
C PHE A 25 86.58 -57.54 -53.13
N VAL A 26 86.61 -57.33 -51.81
CA VAL A 26 85.44 -57.54 -50.92
C VAL A 26 84.35 -56.50 -51.15
N ASP A 27 84.71 -55.29 -51.59
CA ASP A 27 83.74 -54.24 -51.94
C ASP A 27 83.16 -54.45 -53.35
N SER A 28 83.97 -54.88 -54.32
CA SER A 28 83.47 -55.30 -55.65
C SER A 28 82.63 -56.58 -55.62
N LEU A 29 82.88 -57.51 -54.68
CA LEU A 29 81.94 -58.58 -54.36
C LEU A 29 80.60 -58.07 -53.82
N GLY A 30 80.59 -56.88 -53.18
CA GLY A 30 79.37 -56.22 -52.70
C GLY A 30 78.70 -55.27 -53.70
N ALA A 31 79.44 -54.77 -54.70
CA ALA A 31 79.02 -53.65 -55.55
C ALA A 31 79.10 -53.89 -57.07
N SER A 32 79.90 -54.86 -57.55
CA SER A 32 80.23 -54.98 -58.98
C SER A 32 80.45 -56.42 -59.49
N SER A 33 79.55 -57.33 -59.12
CA SER A 33 79.23 -58.48 -59.98
C SER A 33 77.90 -58.22 -60.72
N PRO A 34 77.84 -58.33 -62.06
CA PRO A 34 76.58 -58.30 -62.81
C PRO A 34 75.60 -59.40 -62.40
N GLN A 35 76.09 -60.50 -61.80
CA GLN A 35 75.25 -61.50 -61.15
C GLN A 35 74.86 -61.12 -59.71
N ALA A 36 75.66 -60.33 -58.99
CA ALA A 36 75.26 -59.72 -57.70
C ALA A 36 74.29 -58.54 -57.85
N VAL A 37 74.05 -58.02 -59.07
CA VAL A 37 72.87 -57.18 -59.33
C VAL A 37 71.60 -58.05 -59.42
N GLN A 38 71.72 -59.33 -59.78
CA GLN A 38 70.63 -60.32 -59.66
C GLN A 38 70.55 -60.97 -58.28
N THR A 39 71.64 -61.15 -57.53
CA THR A 39 71.65 -61.83 -56.21
C THR A 39 71.92 -60.94 -54.99
N GLY A 40 72.22 -59.66 -55.18
CA GLY A 40 72.16 -58.61 -54.15
C GLY A 40 70.85 -57.82 -54.20
N ALA A 41 70.18 -57.81 -55.36
CA ALA A 41 68.73 -57.77 -55.42
C ALA A 41 68.16 -59.11 -54.90
N GLY A 42 68.67 -60.26 -55.36
CA GLY A 42 68.19 -61.59 -54.94
C GLY A 42 68.24 -61.85 -53.42
N GLN A 43 69.31 -61.58 -52.67
CA GLN A 43 69.27 -61.71 -51.20
C GLN A 43 68.33 -60.71 -50.51
N ARG A 44 67.95 -59.64 -51.21
CA ARG A 44 67.02 -58.62 -50.73
C ARG A 44 65.57 -58.98 -51.09
N ASP A 45 65.37 -59.58 -52.26
CA ASP A 45 64.11 -60.12 -52.76
C ASP A 45 63.83 -61.48 -52.12
N GLU A 46 64.66 -62.53 -52.29
CA GLU A 46 64.51 -63.85 -51.65
C GLU A 46 64.20 -63.77 -50.15
N LEU A 47 64.85 -62.87 -49.38
CA LEU A 47 64.57 -62.73 -47.95
C LEU A 47 63.33 -61.87 -47.66
N SER A 48 63.00 -60.89 -48.52
CA SER A 48 61.75 -60.11 -48.42
C SER A 48 60.54 -60.85 -48.96
N GLU A 49 60.75 -61.79 -49.87
CA GLU A 49 59.80 -62.74 -50.46
C GLU A 49 59.56 -63.85 -49.44
N PHE A 50 60.60 -64.43 -48.83
CA PHE A 50 60.46 -65.33 -47.68
C PHE A 50 59.71 -64.68 -46.50
N MET A 51 60.02 -63.43 -46.15
CA MET A 51 59.25 -62.69 -45.14
C MET A 51 57.83 -62.36 -45.63
N GLY A 52 57.65 -62.05 -46.91
CA GLY A 52 56.35 -61.77 -47.52
C GLY A 52 55.43 -62.99 -47.57
N ASP A 53 55.99 -64.16 -47.87
CA ASP A 53 55.33 -65.46 -47.87
C ASP A 53 54.93 -65.89 -46.46
N GLU A 54 55.82 -65.74 -45.47
CA GLU A 54 55.50 -66.05 -44.08
C GLU A 54 54.46 -65.06 -43.50
N ILE A 55 54.52 -63.77 -43.84
CA ILE A 55 53.46 -62.80 -43.51
C ILE A 55 52.14 -63.19 -44.19
N THR A 56 52.16 -63.54 -45.48
CA THR A 56 50.98 -63.95 -46.25
C THR A 56 50.36 -65.23 -45.68
N ARG A 57 51.20 -66.19 -45.28
CA ARG A 57 50.80 -67.40 -44.58
C ARG A 57 50.12 -67.09 -43.25
N ILE A 58 50.75 -66.27 -42.39
CA ILE A 58 50.18 -65.88 -41.10
C ILE A 58 48.83 -65.16 -41.29
N ILE A 59 48.69 -64.31 -42.31
CA ILE A 59 47.43 -63.64 -42.65
C ILE A 59 46.35 -64.65 -43.08
N ASN A 60 46.71 -65.66 -43.88
CA ASN A 60 45.78 -66.71 -44.30
C ASN A 60 45.35 -67.60 -43.12
N GLU A 61 46.29 -67.98 -42.24
CA GLU A 61 46.01 -68.71 -41.00
C GLU A 61 45.13 -67.87 -40.04
N GLN A 62 45.34 -66.55 -39.95
CA GLN A 62 44.50 -65.66 -39.16
C GLN A 62 43.06 -65.58 -39.73
N ARG A 63 42.89 -65.43 -41.04
CA ARG A 63 41.56 -65.39 -41.69
C ARG A 63 40.76 -66.68 -41.48
N GLU A 64 41.43 -67.83 -41.52
CA GLU A 64 40.78 -69.11 -41.27
C GLU A 64 40.37 -69.26 -39.79
N LEU A 65 41.19 -68.79 -38.85
CA LEU A 65 40.82 -68.71 -37.44
C LEU A 65 39.67 -67.71 -37.18
N GLU A 66 39.61 -66.59 -37.91
CA GLU A 66 38.50 -65.62 -37.83
C GLU A 66 37.20 -66.26 -38.30
N ARG A 67 37.22 -66.97 -39.44
CA ARG A 67 36.08 -67.73 -39.95
C ARG A 67 35.58 -68.80 -38.96
N GLN A 68 36.50 -69.60 -38.41
CA GLN A 68 36.17 -70.62 -37.40
C GLN A 68 35.59 -69.98 -36.13
N TYR A 69 36.07 -68.81 -35.73
CA TYR A 69 35.53 -68.07 -34.59
C TYR A 69 34.10 -67.60 -34.84
N GLU A 70 33.80 -67.05 -36.02
CA GLU A 70 32.45 -66.63 -36.40
C GLU A 70 31.47 -67.80 -36.45
N GLU A 71 31.85 -68.92 -37.07
CA GLU A 71 31.05 -70.16 -37.13
C GLU A 71 30.71 -70.67 -35.72
N LEU A 72 31.69 -70.75 -34.82
CA LEU A 72 31.48 -71.17 -33.42
C LEU A 72 30.61 -70.16 -32.62
N ILE A 73 30.73 -68.86 -32.87
CA ILE A 73 29.89 -67.84 -32.22
C ILE A 73 28.42 -67.99 -32.64
N LEU A 74 28.16 -68.29 -33.92
CA LEU A 74 26.83 -68.58 -34.44
C LEU A 74 26.27 -69.88 -33.85
N GLU A 75 27.05 -70.96 -33.82
CA GLU A 75 26.69 -72.25 -33.19
C GLU A 75 26.32 -72.06 -31.71
N ARG A 76 27.15 -71.36 -30.93
CA ARG A 76 26.86 -71.02 -29.52
C ARG A 76 25.58 -70.18 -29.39
N GLY A 77 25.24 -69.37 -30.40
CA GLY A 77 23.98 -68.63 -30.46
C GLY A 77 22.76 -69.56 -30.53
N GLN A 78 22.84 -70.61 -31.36
CA GLN A 78 21.79 -71.61 -31.56
C GLN A 78 21.67 -72.58 -30.36
N LEU A 79 22.76 -72.88 -29.67
CA LEU A 79 22.80 -73.81 -28.53
C LEU A 79 22.27 -73.22 -27.19
N LYS A 80 21.69 -72.01 -27.20
CA LYS A 80 21.13 -71.37 -25.99
C LYS A 80 19.80 -72.01 -25.55
N GLY A 81 19.89 -73.10 -24.79
CA GLY A 81 18.74 -73.74 -24.14
C GLY A 81 19.15 -74.77 -23.09
N LEU A 82 18.24 -75.08 -22.15
CA LEU A 82 18.53 -76.02 -21.05
C LEU A 82 18.89 -77.44 -21.52
N MET A 83 18.40 -77.86 -22.69
CA MET A 83 18.61 -79.21 -23.24
C MET A 83 20.00 -79.41 -23.84
N ASN A 84 20.69 -78.35 -24.29
CA ASN A 84 21.97 -78.44 -25.02
C ASN A 84 23.20 -78.06 -24.17
N LYS A 85 23.08 -78.13 -22.84
CA LYS A 85 24.06 -77.61 -21.86
C LYS A 85 25.47 -78.20 -21.99
N ALA A 86 25.61 -79.44 -22.48
CA ALA A 86 26.91 -80.08 -22.71
C ALA A 86 27.62 -79.48 -23.93
N GLN A 87 26.95 -79.53 -25.10
CA GLN A 87 27.46 -78.95 -26.35
C GLN A 87 27.75 -77.45 -26.21
N PHE A 88 26.86 -76.69 -25.55
CA PHE A 88 27.10 -75.26 -25.29
C PHE A 88 28.42 -74.99 -24.55
N LYS A 89 28.78 -75.84 -23.57
CA LYS A 89 30.06 -75.72 -22.86
C LYS A 89 31.26 -76.10 -23.74
N GLU A 90 31.10 -77.11 -24.58
CA GLU A 90 32.14 -77.54 -25.53
C GLU A 90 32.42 -76.45 -26.58
N THR A 91 31.38 -75.92 -27.22
CA THR A 91 31.50 -74.77 -28.15
C THR A 91 32.08 -73.56 -27.43
N GLN A 92 31.70 -73.29 -26.17
CA GLN A 92 32.30 -72.20 -25.37
C GLN A 92 33.81 -72.42 -25.13
N ALA A 93 34.28 -73.65 -24.92
CA ALA A 93 35.71 -73.95 -24.79
C ALA A 93 36.45 -73.76 -26.12
N LYS A 94 35.89 -74.25 -27.24
CA LYS A 94 36.44 -74.05 -28.59
C LYS A 94 36.56 -72.56 -28.95
N ILE A 95 35.56 -71.75 -28.61
CA ILE A 95 35.60 -70.28 -28.78
C ILE A 95 36.77 -69.66 -28.01
N GLN A 96 37.02 -70.10 -26.77
CA GLN A 96 38.14 -69.60 -25.97
C GLN A 96 39.50 -70.01 -26.56
N GLU A 97 39.61 -71.24 -27.07
CA GLU A 97 40.82 -71.74 -27.73
C GLU A 97 41.12 -70.99 -29.04
N VAL A 98 40.13 -70.83 -29.93
CA VAL A 98 40.28 -70.08 -31.17
C VAL A 98 40.57 -68.60 -30.90
N ALA A 99 39.91 -67.98 -29.91
CA ALA A 99 40.24 -66.61 -29.48
C ALA A 99 41.67 -66.47 -28.93
N HIS A 100 42.21 -67.51 -28.29
CA HIS A 100 43.60 -67.51 -27.84
C HIS A 100 44.57 -67.61 -29.02
N ARG A 101 44.34 -68.56 -29.93
CA ARG A 101 45.13 -68.73 -31.18
C ARG A 101 45.11 -67.48 -32.06
N LEU A 102 43.97 -66.79 -32.16
CA LEU A 102 43.86 -65.49 -32.86
C LEU A 102 44.76 -64.42 -32.24
N ARG A 103 44.83 -64.33 -30.91
CA ARG A 103 45.72 -63.37 -30.23
C ARG A 103 47.20 -63.72 -30.43
N GLU A 104 47.55 -65.01 -30.45
CA GLU A 104 48.92 -65.45 -30.69
C GLU A 104 49.35 -65.23 -32.14
N SER A 105 48.49 -65.57 -33.12
CA SER A 105 48.72 -65.29 -34.54
C SER A 105 48.87 -63.78 -34.79
N ASN A 106 47.97 -62.95 -34.26
CA ASN A 106 48.05 -61.50 -34.40
C ASN A 106 49.32 -60.92 -33.74
N LYS A 107 49.75 -61.47 -32.59
CA LYS A 107 51.03 -61.12 -31.95
C LYS A 107 52.24 -61.53 -32.82
N SER A 108 52.18 -62.68 -33.48
CA SER A 108 53.20 -63.13 -34.44
C SER A 108 53.27 -62.21 -35.66
N LEU A 109 52.12 -61.87 -36.26
CA LEU A 109 52.01 -60.92 -37.37
C LEU A 109 52.57 -59.54 -37.00
N CYS A 110 52.12 -58.98 -35.87
CA CYS A 110 52.62 -57.71 -35.35
C CYS A 110 54.12 -57.74 -35.03
N ARG A 111 54.67 -58.90 -34.69
CA ARG A 111 56.11 -59.07 -34.45
C ARG A 111 56.87 -59.07 -35.77
N ASN A 112 56.49 -59.90 -36.74
CA ASN A 112 57.14 -59.97 -38.06
C ASN A 112 57.06 -58.63 -38.82
N LEU A 113 55.96 -57.89 -38.69
CA LEU A 113 55.81 -56.53 -39.27
C LEU A 113 56.65 -55.47 -38.55
N LYS A 114 56.99 -55.64 -37.26
CA LYS A 114 57.83 -54.71 -36.48
C LYS A 114 59.31 -55.06 -36.53
N GLU A 115 59.65 -56.34 -36.60
CA GLU A 115 61.00 -56.86 -36.81
C GLU A 115 61.42 -56.74 -38.28
N SER A 116 61.04 -55.64 -38.95
CA SER A 116 61.66 -55.20 -40.19
C SER A 116 63.16 -54.98 -39.90
N PRO A 117 64.06 -55.89 -40.31
CA PRO A 117 65.46 -55.73 -39.99
C PRO A 117 65.93 -54.56 -40.85
N ASN A 118 66.63 -53.59 -40.27
CA ASN A 118 67.15 -52.46 -41.03
C ASN A 118 68.36 -52.89 -41.88
N MET A 119 68.14 -53.84 -42.79
CA MET A 119 69.11 -54.42 -43.71
C MET A 119 69.78 -53.34 -44.53
N GLN A 120 69.00 -52.37 -45.03
CA GLN A 120 69.51 -51.25 -45.79
C GLN A 120 70.43 -50.35 -44.94
N GLY A 121 70.07 -50.06 -43.69
CA GLY A 121 70.93 -49.34 -42.75
C GLY A 121 72.19 -50.12 -42.36
N ASN A 122 72.08 -51.44 -42.19
CA ASN A 122 73.21 -52.31 -41.86
C ASN A 122 74.18 -52.46 -43.03
N LEU A 123 73.69 -52.61 -44.26
CA LEU A 123 74.50 -52.65 -45.50
C LEU A 123 75.15 -51.28 -45.77
N ALA A 124 74.40 -50.17 -45.62
CA ALA A 124 74.96 -48.83 -45.74
C ALA A 124 76.04 -48.56 -44.69
N LYS A 125 75.83 -49.01 -43.44
CA LYS A 125 76.84 -48.94 -42.38
C LYS A 125 78.06 -49.80 -42.69
N LEU A 126 77.87 -51.03 -43.18
CA LEU A 126 78.96 -51.93 -43.55
C LEU A 126 79.82 -51.34 -44.68
N SER A 127 79.18 -50.78 -45.71
CA SER A 127 79.87 -50.05 -46.79
C SER A 127 80.63 -48.83 -46.25
N GLN A 128 80.01 -48.03 -45.37
CA GLN A 128 80.67 -46.89 -44.73
C GLN A 128 81.86 -47.30 -43.85
N GLU A 129 81.76 -48.41 -43.11
CA GLU A 129 82.87 -48.92 -42.29
C GLU A 129 84.01 -49.48 -43.16
N ARG A 130 83.70 -50.18 -44.26
CA ARG A 130 84.70 -50.60 -45.27
C ARG A 130 85.44 -49.42 -45.87
N ALA A 131 84.72 -48.38 -46.32
CA ALA A 131 85.32 -47.17 -46.87
C ALA A 131 86.28 -46.48 -45.87
N ARG A 132 85.89 -46.40 -44.59
CA ARG A 132 86.78 -45.85 -43.54
C ARG A 132 88.04 -46.70 -43.31
N VAL A 133 87.93 -48.03 -43.34
CA VAL A 133 89.10 -48.92 -43.19
C VAL A 133 90.03 -48.78 -44.40
N TYR A 134 89.46 -48.66 -45.61
CA TYR A 134 90.21 -48.38 -46.83
C TYR A 134 90.97 -47.04 -46.72
N GLU A 135 90.30 -45.94 -46.34
CA GLU A 135 90.94 -44.65 -46.06
C GLU A 135 92.08 -44.77 -45.04
N TRP A 136 91.91 -45.57 -43.97
CA TRP A 136 92.95 -45.74 -42.95
C TRP A 136 94.16 -46.52 -43.46
N TYR A 137 93.96 -47.55 -44.29
CA TYR A 137 95.06 -48.30 -44.89
C TYR A 137 95.78 -47.48 -45.97
N GLU A 138 95.05 -46.71 -46.78
CA GLU A 138 95.61 -45.81 -47.79
C GLU A 138 96.41 -44.66 -47.15
N ASP A 139 95.87 -44.03 -46.11
CA ASP A 139 96.57 -43.02 -45.30
C ASP A 139 97.84 -43.60 -44.67
N CYS A 140 97.76 -44.78 -44.04
CA CYS A 140 98.90 -45.42 -43.40
C CYS A 140 99.99 -45.79 -44.41
N ARG A 141 99.63 -46.25 -45.61
CA ARG A 141 100.58 -46.56 -46.68
C ARG A 141 101.33 -45.30 -47.14
N LYS A 142 100.62 -44.18 -47.32
CA LYS A 142 101.21 -42.88 -47.67
C LYS A 142 102.11 -42.33 -46.56
N GLU A 143 101.70 -42.43 -45.29
CA GLU A 143 102.53 -42.00 -44.15
C GLU A 143 103.82 -42.85 -44.02
N LEU A 144 103.81 -44.11 -44.47
CA LEU A 144 105.01 -44.96 -44.57
C LEU A 144 105.92 -44.58 -45.75
N ASP A 145 105.36 -44.13 -46.89
CA ASP A 145 106.15 -43.60 -48.02
C ASP A 145 106.86 -42.29 -47.65
N GLU A 146 106.16 -41.39 -46.95
CA GLU A 146 106.67 -40.08 -46.53
C GLU A 146 107.57 -40.14 -45.28
N PHE A 147 107.64 -41.28 -44.61
CA PHE A 147 108.30 -41.48 -43.30
C PHE A 147 107.86 -40.48 -42.21
N PHE A 148 106.67 -39.88 -42.32
CA PHE A 148 106.22 -38.79 -41.45
C PHE A 148 104.72 -38.88 -41.09
N PHE A 149 104.44 -39.15 -39.81
CA PHE A 149 103.09 -39.50 -39.31
C PHE A 149 102.26 -38.28 -38.86
N ASN A 150 102.24 -37.21 -39.65
CA ASN A 150 101.52 -35.97 -39.32
C ASN A 150 100.00 -36.17 -39.25
N ARG A 151 99.45 -37.01 -40.12
CA ARG A 151 98.02 -37.32 -40.19
C ARG A 151 97.55 -38.13 -38.99
N LEU A 152 98.35 -39.10 -38.52
CA LEU A 152 98.09 -39.77 -37.24
C LEU A 152 98.05 -38.78 -36.05
N ALA A 153 99.02 -37.85 -35.96
CA ALA A 153 99.05 -36.84 -34.91
C ALA A 153 97.78 -35.96 -34.92
N LEU A 154 97.35 -35.51 -36.12
CA LEU A 154 96.11 -34.74 -36.29
C LEU A 154 94.86 -35.55 -35.92
N LYS A 155 94.80 -36.84 -36.25
CA LYS A 155 93.69 -37.75 -35.88
C LYS A 155 93.61 -37.94 -34.36
N VAL A 156 94.75 -38.04 -33.66
CA VAL A 156 94.79 -38.11 -32.18
C VAL A 156 94.34 -36.79 -31.55
N GLU A 157 94.81 -35.65 -32.05
CA GLU A 157 94.44 -34.34 -31.50
C GLU A 157 92.94 -34.00 -31.73
N THR A 158 92.42 -34.32 -32.91
CA THR A 158 90.97 -34.18 -33.21
C THR A 158 90.13 -35.17 -32.39
N GLY A 159 90.62 -36.40 -32.18
CA GLY A 159 90.02 -37.36 -31.25
C GLY A 159 89.90 -36.81 -29.82
N ARG A 160 90.97 -36.20 -29.29
CA ARG A 160 90.97 -35.57 -27.96
C ARG A 160 89.93 -34.43 -27.88
N LYS A 161 89.92 -33.51 -28.85
CA LYS A 161 88.95 -32.40 -28.91
C LYS A 161 87.50 -32.89 -28.96
N ASN A 162 87.24 -33.96 -29.71
CA ASN A 162 85.92 -34.60 -29.76
C ASN A 162 85.52 -35.24 -28.43
N GLN A 163 86.47 -35.86 -27.71
CA GLN A 163 86.23 -36.44 -26.40
C GLN A 163 85.91 -35.37 -25.34
N GLU A 164 86.61 -34.23 -25.38
CA GLU A 164 86.34 -33.07 -24.51
C GLU A 164 84.96 -32.47 -24.80
N MET A 165 84.61 -32.26 -26.07
CA MET A 165 83.26 -31.80 -26.47
C MET A 165 82.16 -32.77 -26.00
N LEU A 166 82.40 -34.09 -26.08
CA LEU A 166 81.45 -35.10 -25.63
C LEU A 166 81.27 -35.07 -24.10
N GLN A 167 82.34 -34.84 -23.33
CA GLN A 167 82.27 -34.69 -21.87
C GLN A 167 81.46 -33.45 -21.48
N GLU A 168 81.68 -32.31 -22.16
CA GLU A 168 80.94 -31.08 -21.90
C GLU A 168 79.45 -31.24 -22.24
N LYS A 169 79.12 -31.84 -23.41
CA LYS A 169 77.72 -32.17 -23.75
C LYS A 169 77.06 -33.12 -22.73
N ARG A 170 77.81 -34.09 -22.18
CA ARG A 170 77.33 -34.96 -21.10
C ARG A 170 77.10 -34.22 -19.78
N ARG A 171 77.91 -33.19 -19.48
CA ARG A 171 77.73 -32.32 -18.31
C ARG A 171 76.46 -31.49 -18.46
N GLN A 172 76.32 -30.76 -19.57
CA GLN A 172 75.13 -29.97 -19.89
C GLN A 172 73.86 -30.81 -19.90
N ALA A 173 73.88 -32.03 -20.46
CA ALA A 173 72.73 -32.94 -20.44
C ALA A 173 72.32 -33.41 -19.02
N ARG A 174 73.26 -33.47 -18.07
CA ARG A 174 72.95 -33.77 -16.66
C ARG A 174 72.36 -32.55 -15.96
N GLU A 175 72.93 -31.37 -16.18
CA GLU A 175 72.46 -30.10 -15.62
C GLU A 175 71.03 -29.79 -16.09
N THR A 176 70.74 -29.93 -17.39
CA THR A 176 69.38 -29.75 -17.92
C THR A 176 68.40 -30.80 -17.43
N ALA A 177 68.79 -32.09 -17.37
CA ALA A 177 67.94 -33.14 -16.80
C ALA A 177 67.65 -32.92 -15.30
N GLN A 178 68.58 -32.33 -14.55
CA GLN A 178 68.35 -31.95 -13.16
C GLN A 178 67.41 -30.75 -13.04
N ALA A 179 67.57 -29.73 -13.90
CA ALA A 179 66.66 -28.58 -13.95
C ALA A 179 65.22 -29.01 -14.30
N VAL A 180 65.03 -29.89 -15.29
CA VAL A 180 63.71 -30.45 -15.63
C VAL A 180 63.08 -31.14 -14.43
N ARG A 181 63.83 -31.98 -13.69
CA ARG A 181 63.33 -32.65 -12.48
C ARG A 181 62.98 -31.71 -11.31
N ILE A 182 63.54 -30.51 -11.28
CA ILE A 182 63.19 -29.47 -10.29
C ILE A 182 61.88 -28.82 -10.73
N LEU A 183 61.80 -28.37 -11.99
CA LEU A 183 60.61 -27.77 -12.57
C LEU A 183 59.39 -28.72 -12.55
N GLU A 184 59.57 -30.01 -12.81
CA GLU A 184 58.51 -31.03 -12.68
C GLU A 184 57.95 -31.10 -11.25
N LYS A 185 58.80 -30.97 -10.23
CA LYS A 185 58.39 -30.97 -8.82
C LYS A 185 57.73 -29.67 -8.40
N GLU A 186 58.23 -28.54 -8.87
CA GLU A 186 57.65 -27.22 -8.63
C GLU A 186 56.26 -27.14 -9.26
N LEU A 187 56.12 -27.53 -10.53
CA LEU A 187 54.85 -27.63 -11.24
C LEU A 187 53.86 -28.56 -10.53
N GLN A 188 54.30 -29.74 -10.08
CA GLN A 188 53.45 -30.67 -9.33
C GLN A 188 52.99 -30.06 -7.98
N ARG A 189 53.84 -29.26 -7.33
CA ARG A 189 53.52 -28.57 -6.08
C ARG A 189 52.52 -27.44 -6.30
N GLU A 190 52.72 -26.64 -7.34
CA GLU A 190 51.83 -25.56 -7.75
C GLU A 190 50.43 -26.08 -8.11
N TYR A 191 50.33 -27.21 -8.84
CA TYR A 191 49.05 -27.89 -9.06
C TYR A 191 48.35 -28.30 -7.76
N GLN A 192 49.08 -28.82 -6.75
CA GLN A 192 48.51 -29.20 -5.47
C GLN A 192 48.10 -28.00 -4.60
N GLU A 193 48.82 -26.89 -4.71
CA GLU A 193 48.51 -25.65 -4.00
C GLU A 193 47.26 -24.99 -4.62
N HIS A 194 47.21 -24.86 -5.96
CA HIS A 194 46.02 -24.41 -6.68
C HIS A 194 44.79 -25.31 -6.44
N GLU A 195 44.94 -26.64 -6.36
CA GLU A 195 43.82 -27.54 -6.05
C GLU A 195 43.29 -27.32 -4.62
N LYS A 196 44.16 -27.02 -3.65
CA LYS A 196 43.75 -26.67 -2.27
C LYS A 196 43.03 -25.33 -2.23
N GLU A 197 43.59 -24.30 -2.86
CA GLU A 197 42.97 -22.97 -2.95
C GLU A 197 41.60 -23.02 -3.65
N THR A 198 41.50 -23.79 -4.73
CA THR A 198 40.22 -24.05 -5.41
C THR A 198 39.22 -24.73 -4.48
N LYS A 199 39.65 -25.65 -3.62
CA LYS A 199 38.77 -26.31 -2.63
C LYS A 199 38.33 -25.35 -1.52
N THR A 200 39.22 -24.54 -0.96
CA THR A 200 38.87 -23.56 0.08
C THR A 200 37.94 -22.47 -0.48
N ALA A 201 38.24 -21.92 -1.65
CA ALA A 201 37.38 -20.93 -2.31
C ALA A 201 35.99 -21.51 -2.63
N ASN A 202 35.89 -22.77 -3.07
CA ASN A 202 34.58 -23.41 -3.28
C ASN A 202 33.81 -23.66 -1.98
N GLN A 203 34.50 -23.94 -0.87
CA GLN A 203 33.87 -24.04 0.46
C GLN A 203 33.35 -22.69 0.95
N GLU A 204 34.12 -21.61 0.79
CA GLU A 204 33.70 -20.24 1.10
C GLU A 204 32.52 -19.79 0.23
N ILE A 205 32.52 -20.13 -1.06
CA ILE A 205 31.38 -19.88 -1.96
C ILE A 205 30.13 -20.65 -1.49
N ALA A 206 30.28 -21.85 -0.93
CA ALA A 206 29.16 -22.62 -0.39
C ALA A 206 28.59 -21.99 0.88
N THR A 207 29.43 -21.63 1.86
CA THR A 207 28.97 -20.99 3.10
C THR A 207 28.32 -19.62 2.84
N LEU A 208 28.91 -18.79 1.97
CA LEU A 208 28.33 -17.50 1.58
C LEU A 208 26.98 -17.65 0.87
N LYS A 209 26.77 -18.71 0.08
CA LYS A 209 25.46 -19.02 -0.53
C LYS A 209 24.43 -19.41 0.53
N GLU A 210 24.79 -20.22 1.52
CA GLU A 210 23.91 -20.60 2.62
C GLU A 210 23.54 -19.38 3.49
N GLU A 211 24.52 -18.52 3.81
CA GLU A 211 24.28 -17.27 4.54
C GLU A 211 23.36 -16.31 3.77
N LEU A 212 23.60 -16.11 2.47
CA LEU A 212 22.76 -15.28 1.61
C LEU A 212 21.32 -15.81 1.55
N GLN A 213 21.15 -17.12 1.39
CA GLN A 213 19.82 -17.74 1.39
C GLN A 213 19.13 -17.63 2.77
N ARG A 214 19.88 -17.77 3.87
CA ARG A 214 19.37 -17.55 5.23
C ARG A 214 18.90 -16.11 5.43
N LEU A 215 19.70 -15.13 5.04
CA LEU A 215 19.37 -13.70 5.13
C LEU A 215 18.17 -13.34 4.25
N LYS A 216 18.09 -13.89 3.03
CA LYS A 216 16.94 -13.70 2.13
C LYS A 216 15.65 -14.26 2.72
N ASN A 217 15.70 -15.46 3.30
CA ASN A 217 14.56 -16.06 3.98
C ASN A 217 14.14 -15.25 5.21
N GLN A 218 15.10 -14.82 6.04
CA GLN A 218 14.84 -13.98 7.20
C GLN A 218 14.20 -12.65 6.80
N SER A 219 14.73 -11.98 5.77
CA SER A 219 14.21 -10.72 5.22
C SER A 219 12.77 -10.86 4.70
N ALA A 220 12.47 -11.95 3.98
CA ALA A 220 11.11 -12.23 3.50
C ALA A 220 10.13 -12.48 4.67
N ILE A 221 10.56 -13.18 5.72
CA ILE A 221 9.75 -13.40 6.93
C ILE A 221 9.52 -12.09 7.67
N THR A 222 10.54 -11.23 7.85
CA THR A 222 10.36 -9.93 8.51
C THR A 222 9.46 -9.01 7.71
N LEU A 223 9.65 -8.92 6.39
CA LEU A 223 8.81 -8.09 5.51
C LEU A 223 7.34 -8.52 5.57
N THR A 224 7.05 -9.81 5.38
CA THR A 224 5.66 -10.32 5.43
C THR A 224 5.03 -10.21 6.82
N PHE A 225 5.82 -10.25 7.90
CA PHE A 225 5.34 -9.96 9.25
C PHE A 225 5.02 -8.48 9.45
N GLU A 226 5.88 -7.58 8.99
CA GLU A 226 5.68 -6.13 9.06
C GLU A 226 4.50 -5.67 8.21
N GLU A 227 4.35 -6.19 6.99
CA GLU A 227 3.17 -5.96 6.14
C GLU A 227 1.87 -6.39 6.84
N LYS A 228 1.83 -7.59 7.43
CA LYS A 228 0.66 -8.06 8.20
C LYS A 228 0.38 -7.18 9.40
N LYS A 229 1.42 -6.74 10.13
CA LYS A 229 1.33 -5.84 11.28
C LYS A 229 0.81 -4.44 10.87
N LEU A 230 1.25 -3.91 9.72
CA LEU A 230 0.78 -2.64 9.18
C LEU A 230 -0.68 -2.74 8.71
N ARG A 231 -1.03 -3.76 7.92
CA ARG A 231 -2.43 -4.00 7.50
C ARG A 231 -3.38 -4.21 8.69
N ALA A 232 -2.93 -4.89 9.75
CA ALA A 232 -3.72 -5.06 10.97
C ALA A 232 -3.95 -3.73 11.71
N LYS A 233 -2.94 -2.84 11.77
CA LYS A 233 -3.08 -1.48 12.32
C LYS A 233 -4.02 -0.63 11.47
N GLU A 234 -3.83 -0.63 10.16
CA GLU A 234 -4.67 0.09 9.19
C GLU A 234 -6.14 -0.34 9.31
N ALA A 235 -6.41 -1.65 9.29
CA ALA A 235 -7.76 -2.18 9.48
C ALA A 235 -8.35 -1.86 10.87
N ALA A 236 -7.53 -1.72 11.92
CA ALA A 236 -8.01 -1.28 13.23
C ALA A 236 -8.37 0.21 13.23
N VAL A 237 -7.55 1.06 12.61
CA VAL A 237 -7.81 2.50 12.45
C VAL A 237 -9.07 2.74 11.59
N LEU A 238 -9.21 2.02 10.46
CA LEU A 238 -10.41 2.07 9.62
C LEU A 238 -11.68 1.65 10.37
N ARG A 239 -11.61 0.64 11.26
CA ARG A 239 -12.75 0.28 12.12
C ARG A 239 -13.11 1.37 13.14
N ILE A 240 -12.13 2.09 13.66
CA ILE A 240 -12.36 3.23 14.57
C ILE A 240 -13.02 4.37 13.80
N PHE A 241 -12.54 4.70 12.60
CA PHE A 241 -13.15 5.74 11.77
C PHE A 241 -14.57 5.37 11.32
N ALA A 242 -14.79 4.15 10.83
CA ALA A 242 -16.13 3.69 10.43
C ALA A 242 -17.14 3.70 11.60
N ARG A 243 -16.67 3.45 12.84
CA ARG A 243 -17.51 3.63 14.03
C ARG A 243 -17.80 5.10 14.29
N GLY A 244 -16.79 5.97 14.29
CA GLY A 244 -16.99 7.41 14.51
C GLY A 244 -17.86 8.07 13.44
N GLU A 245 -17.74 7.64 12.18
CA GLU A 245 -18.62 8.04 11.08
C GLU A 245 -20.06 7.61 11.34
N LYS A 246 -20.28 6.36 11.78
CA LYS A 246 -21.62 5.91 12.17
C LYS A 246 -22.17 6.73 13.36
N ASP A 247 -21.39 6.90 14.42
CA ASP A 247 -21.80 7.65 15.61
C ASP A 247 -22.18 9.11 15.24
N LEU A 248 -21.48 9.72 14.27
CA LEU A 248 -21.80 11.05 13.71
C LEU A 248 -23.05 11.05 12.81
N VAL A 249 -23.29 10.00 12.03
CA VAL A 249 -24.52 9.85 11.21
C VAL A 249 -25.74 9.65 12.10
N ASP A 250 -25.63 8.84 13.14
CA ASP A 250 -26.70 8.60 14.11
C ASP A 250 -27.04 9.93 14.85
N LEU A 251 -26.04 10.67 15.35
CA LEU A 251 -26.21 12.02 15.94
C LEU A 251 -26.81 13.05 14.96
N PHE A 252 -26.41 13.02 13.69
CA PHE A 252 -26.99 13.90 12.67
C PHE A 252 -28.47 13.58 12.43
N GLY A 253 -28.85 12.30 12.48
CA GLY A 253 -30.24 11.85 12.47
C GLY A 253 -31.04 12.41 13.65
N GLU A 254 -30.56 12.21 14.88
CA GLU A 254 -31.19 12.74 16.10
C GLU A 254 -31.38 14.26 16.05
N HIS A 255 -30.35 15.01 15.64
CA HIS A 255 -30.44 16.46 15.49
C HIS A 255 -31.41 16.90 14.37
N LYS A 256 -31.54 16.11 13.30
CA LYS A 256 -32.50 16.37 12.22
C LYS A 256 -33.94 16.15 12.72
N GLU A 257 -34.21 15.05 13.41
CA GLU A 257 -35.52 14.77 14.00
C GLU A 257 -35.92 15.82 15.05
N ALA A 258 -34.99 16.19 15.94
CA ALA A 258 -35.21 17.26 16.92
C ALA A 258 -35.53 18.61 16.25
N ARG A 259 -34.83 18.94 15.14
CA ARG A 259 -35.12 20.15 14.35
C ARG A 259 -36.48 20.10 13.68
N GLU A 260 -36.89 18.94 13.14
CA GLU A 260 -38.21 18.78 12.53
C GLU A 260 -39.33 18.92 13.57
N LEU A 261 -39.14 18.38 14.78
CA LEU A 261 -40.06 18.57 15.91
C LEU A 261 -40.15 20.03 16.38
N GLU A 262 -39.02 20.72 16.49
CA GLU A 262 -38.96 22.16 16.81
C GLU A 262 -39.67 23.00 15.74
N LEU A 263 -39.51 22.69 14.45
CA LEU A 263 -40.23 23.39 13.36
C LEU A 263 -41.75 23.18 13.48
N ILE A 264 -42.21 21.94 13.69
CA ILE A 264 -43.65 21.65 13.89
C ILE A 264 -44.19 22.33 15.16
N GLY A 265 -43.40 22.39 16.23
CA GLY A 265 -43.74 23.09 17.46
C GLY A 265 -43.85 24.61 17.25
N HIS A 266 -42.90 25.19 16.52
CA HIS A 266 -42.86 26.60 16.17
C HIS A 266 -44.04 26.98 15.26
N GLU A 267 -44.33 26.21 14.21
CA GLU A 267 -45.49 26.43 13.32
C GLU A 267 -46.80 26.45 14.13
N LYS A 268 -47.04 25.45 14.99
CA LYS A 268 -48.22 25.41 15.86
C LYS A 268 -48.30 26.58 16.86
N ALA A 269 -47.15 27.02 17.39
CA ALA A 269 -47.10 28.17 18.28
C ALA A 269 -47.40 29.48 17.54
N VAL A 270 -46.89 29.62 16.30
CA VAL A 270 -47.21 30.76 15.42
C VAL A 270 -48.68 30.76 15.04
N ASP A 271 -49.25 29.62 14.62
CA ASP A 271 -50.67 29.46 14.30
C ASP A 271 -51.56 29.83 15.50
N PHE A 272 -51.23 29.33 16.69
CA PHE A 272 -51.95 29.67 17.92
C PHE A 272 -51.88 31.16 18.25
N VAL A 273 -50.70 31.78 18.15
CA VAL A 273 -50.54 33.22 18.40
C VAL A 273 -51.29 34.07 17.37
N GLN A 274 -51.28 33.68 16.09
CA GLN A 274 -52.06 34.34 15.04
C GLN A 274 -53.56 34.22 15.31
N TRP A 275 -54.06 33.01 15.58
CA TRP A 275 -55.46 32.76 15.91
C TRP A 275 -55.92 33.52 17.17
N TYR A 276 -55.10 33.51 18.24
CA TYR A 276 -55.42 34.22 19.47
C TYR A 276 -55.39 35.74 19.27
N THR A 277 -54.44 36.26 18.50
CA THR A 277 -54.38 37.69 18.15
C THR A 277 -55.61 38.10 17.33
N GLN A 278 -56.04 37.27 16.38
CA GLN A 278 -57.24 37.50 15.59
C GLN A 278 -58.49 37.52 16.46
N ASN A 279 -58.67 36.54 17.36
CA ASN A 279 -59.81 36.53 18.30
C ASN A 279 -59.79 37.75 19.23
N VAL A 280 -58.63 38.16 19.76
CA VAL A 280 -58.53 39.36 20.62
C VAL A 280 -58.84 40.64 19.82
N ILE A 281 -58.52 40.69 18.52
CA ILE A 281 -58.93 41.78 17.63
C ILE A 281 -60.46 41.77 17.44
N GLU A 282 -61.06 40.61 17.19
CA GLU A 282 -62.51 40.45 17.00
C GLU A 282 -63.29 40.78 18.27
N ASP A 283 -62.89 40.24 19.43
CA ASP A 283 -63.43 40.59 20.75
C ASP A 283 -63.33 42.10 20.99
N LYS A 284 -62.16 42.70 20.73
CA LYS A 284 -61.98 44.15 20.86
C LYS A 284 -62.93 44.92 19.94
N MET A 285 -63.14 44.48 18.70
CA MET A 285 -64.09 45.13 17.78
C MET A 285 -65.53 45.01 18.30
N GLN A 286 -65.92 43.86 18.87
CA GLN A 286 -67.22 43.69 19.52
C GLN A 286 -67.37 44.61 20.74
N TRP A 287 -66.36 44.67 21.62
CA TRP A 287 -66.36 45.60 22.77
C TRP A 287 -66.39 47.07 22.33
N ASP A 288 -65.69 47.45 21.25
CA ASP A 288 -65.75 48.80 20.68
C ASP A 288 -67.12 49.10 20.05
N GLU A 289 -67.84 48.13 19.52
CA GLU A 289 -69.22 48.27 19.00
C GLU A 289 -70.26 48.36 20.12
N ASP A 290 -70.18 47.47 21.11
CA ASP A 290 -71.03 47.47 22.30
C ASP A 290 -70.85 48.76 23.11
N TYR A 291 -69.60 49.21 23.30
CA TYR A 291 -69.31 50.51 23.93
C TYR A 291 -69.94 51.67 23.16
N LYS A 292 -69.82 51.71 21.82
CA LYS A 292 -70.47 52.75 21.00
C LYS A 292 -72.00 52.70 21.10
N ARG A 293 -72.58 51.51 21.14
CA ARG A 293 -74.03 51.30 21.30
C ARG A 293 -74.50 51.81 22.67
N ASP A 294 -73.82 51.44 23.74
CA ASP A 294 -74.19 51.79 25.11
C ASP A 294 -73.96 53.28 25.39
N VAL A 295 -72.86 53.87 24.90
CA VAL A 295 -72.66 55.33 24.91
C VAL A 295 -73.79 56.05 24.18
N LYS A 296 -74.15 55.59 22.98
CA LYS A 296 -75.27 56.17 22.22
C LYS A 296 -76.60 56.05 22.98
N GLN A 297 -76.90 54.90 23.58
CA GLN A 297 -78.09 54.72 24.41
C GLN A 297 -78.09 55.68 25.61
N LYS A 298 -76.94 55.92 26.25
CA LYS A 298 -76.83 56.87 27.37
C LYS A 298 -76.90 58.32 26.94
N ASP A 299 -76.41 58.67 25.75
CA ASP A 299 -76.63 59.99 25.15
C ASP A 299 -78.11 60.19 24.78
N ASP A 300 -78.78 59.18 24.22
CA ASP A 300 -80.21 59.21 23.90
C ASP A 300 -81.06 59.33 25.19
N GLU A 301 -80.76 58.56 26.26
CA GLU A 301 -81.38 58.71 27.59
C GLU A 301 -81.16 60.11 28.18
N LEU A 302 -79.93 60.66 28.08
CA LEU A 302 -79.61 62.02 28.52
C LEU A 302 -80.39 63.08 27.73
N ASN A 303 -80.56 62.88 26.42
CA ASN A 303 -81.33 63.76 25.56
C ASN A 303 -82.83 63.71 25.92
N GLU A 304 -83.40 62.52 26.17
CA GLU A 304 -84.78 62.38 26.67
C GLU A 304 -84.97 63.02 28.06
N LEU A 305 -84.04 62.79 28.99
CA LEU A 305 -84.07 63.40 30.33
C LEU A 305 -83.97 64.93 30.24
N ASN A 306 -83.10 65.47 29.38
CA ASN A 306 -83.00 66.91 29.15
C ASN A 306 -84.27 67.48 28.48
N ALA A 307 -84.86 66.78 27.50
CA ALA A 307 -86.11 67.17 26.88
C ALA A 307 -87.28 67.15 27.89
N ASN A 308 -87.35 66.12 28.74
CA ASN A 308 -88.36 66.02 29.80
C ASN A 308 -88.13 67.05 30.91
N ARG A 309 -86.88 67.37 31.26
CA ARG A 309 -86.53 68.50 32.15
C ARG A 309 -86.99 69.83 31.53
N GLY A 310 -86.79 70.03 30.23
CA GLY A 310 -87.29 71.19 29.49
C GLY A 310 -88.81 71.31 29.51
N LYS A 311 -89.53 70.20 29.25
CA LYS A 311 -91.00 70.14 29.36
C LYS A 311 -91.46 70.48 30.78
N LEU A 312 -90.87 69.86 31.81
CA LEU A 312 -91.19 70.10 33.22
C LEU A 312 -90.91 71.55 33.63
N LEU A 313 -89.78 72.13 33.23
CA LEU A 313 -89.49 73.56 33.46
C LEU A 313 -90.56 74.46 32.81
N SER A 314 -90.97 74.17 31.57
CA SER A 314 -92.03 74.93 30.90
C SER A 314 -93.40 74.79 31.60
N LEU A 315 -93.68 73.63 32.20
CA LEU A 315 -94.90 73.39 32.96
C LEU A 315 -94.86 74.11 34.31
N LEU A 316 -93.71 74.07 35.00
CA LEU A 316 -93.48 74.76 36.27
C LEU A 316 -93.57 76.27 36.09
N GLN A 317 -93.04 76.81 34.99
CA GLN A 317 -93.20 78.21 34.63
C GLN A 317 -94.67 78.58 34.38
N LYS A 318 -95.41 77.79 33.58
CA LYS A 318 -96.87 77.99 33.40
C LYS A 318 -97.68 77.91 34.70
N LEU A 319 -97.28 77.03 35.63
CA LEU A 319 -97.92 76.90 36.95
C LEU A 319 -97.59 78.10 37.85
N ARG A 320 -96.36 78.60 37.78
CA ARG A 320 -95.94 79.83 38.47
C ARG A 320 -96.68 81.06 37.94
N ASP A 321 -96.77 81.21 36.61
CA ASP A 321 -97.54 82.28 35.97
C ASP A 321 -99.03 82.24 36.33
N ARG A 322 -99.60 81.03 36.52
CA ARG A 322 -100.98 80.87 37.05
C ARG A 322 -101.06 81.26 38.51
N PHE A 323 -100.15 80.78 39.35
CA PHE A 323 -100.14 81.08 40.77
C PHE A 323 -100.00 82.58 41.01
N GLU A 324 -99.12 83.28 40.29
CA GLU A 324 -98.94 84.73 40.38
C GLU A 324 -100.21 85.49 39.93
N LYS A 325 -100.94 84.99 38.91
CA LYS A 325 -102.25 85.55 38.50
C LYS A 325 -103.36 85.29 39.52
N GLU A 326 -103.49 84.07 40.02
CA GLU A 326 -104.49 83.71 41.03
C GLU A 326 -104.24 84.48 42.34
N HIS A 327 -102.98 84.66 42.75
CA HIS A 327 -102.63 85.42 43.95
C HIS A 327 -102.92 86.93 43.79
N ALA A 328 -102.73 87.48 42.58
CA ALA A 328 -103.12 88.86 42.26
C ALA A 328 -104.65 89.05 42.25
N GLU A 329 -105.41 88.11 41.68
CA GLU A 329 -106.88 88.13 41.75
C GLU A 329 -107.40 87.99 43.19
N GLN A 330 -106.75 87.18 44.02
CA GLN A 330 -107.12 86.99 45.42
C GLN A 330 -106.90 88.28 46.24
N GLU A 331 -105.79 89.00 46.02
CA GLU A 331 -105.55 90.29 46.69
C GLU A 331 -106.56 91.38 46.32
N GLU A 332 -107.03 91.43 45.07
CA GLU A 332 -108.08 92.39 44.67
C GLU A 332 -109.43 92.05 45.33
N ARG A 333 -109.83 90.77 45.37
CA ARG A 333 -111.06 90.34 46.07
C ARG A 333 -111.02 90.66 47.58
N ASP A 334 -109.86 90.51 48.23
CA ASP A 334 -109.69 90.86 49.65
C ASP A 334 -109.74 92.38 49.91
N LYS A 335 -109.32 93.21 48.95
CA LYS A 335 -109.50 94.68 49.02
C LYS A 335 -110.98 95.07 48.88
N GLU A 336 -111.71 94.44 47.97
CA GLU A 336 -113.16 94.67 47.80
C GLU A 336 -113.96 94.26 49.04
N ALA A 337 -113.66 93.10 49.62
CA ALA A 337 -114.31 92.61 50.85
C ALA A 337 -114.11 93.56 52.04
N ARG A 338 -112.91 94.14 52.20
CA ARG A 338 -112.62 95.12 53.27
C ARG A 338 -113.42 96.41 53.15
N ASN A 339 -113.67 96.89 51.92
CA ASN A 339 -114.49 98.09 51.70
C ASN A 339 -115.98 97.85 52.02
N GLN A 340 -116.53 96.69 51.70
CA GLN A 340 -117.94 96.37 51.99
C GLN A 340 -118.22 96.26 53.50
N ALA A 341 -117.28 95.69 54.28
CA ALA A 341 -117.42 95.52 55.73
C ALA A 341 -117.48 96.86 56.51
N VAL A 342 -116.88 97.94 55.99
CA VAL A 342 -116.93 99.28 56.62
C VAL A 342 -118.31 99.93 56.44
N VAL A 343 -118.92 99.77 55.26
CA VAL A 343 -120.25 100.34 54.94
C VAL A 343 -121.36 99.68 55.77
N GLU A 344 -121.28 98.37 56.02
CA GLU A 344 -122.28 97.67 56.83
C GLU A 344 -122.24 98.09 58.32
N LYS A 345 -121.05 98.36 58.87
CA LYS A 345 -120.87 98.82 60.26
C LYS A 345 -121.53 100.18 60.53
N LEU A 346 -121.51 101.11 59.58
CA LEU A 346 -122.21 102.40 59.73
C LEU A 346 -123.74 102.23 59.79
N ARG A 347 -124.31 101.31 59.00
CA ARG A 347 -125.77 101.08 58.93
C ARG A 347 -126.33 100.44 60.21
N ARG A 348 -125.58 99.57 60.90
CA ARG A 348 -126.00 99.03 62.22
C ARG A 348 -126.08 100.12 63.30
N SER A 349 -125.11 101.04 63.35
CA SER A 349 -125.05 102.09 64.37
C SER A 349 -126.19 103.13 64.28
N GLN A 350 -126.76 103.37 63.10
CA GLN A 350 -127.94 104.23 62.96
C GLN A 350 -129.23 103.56 63.47
N ARG A 351 -129.46 102.28 63.11
CA ARG A 351 -130.66 101.52 63.52
C ARG A 351 -130.78 101.37 65.05
N GLU A 352 -129.67 101.22 65.76
CA GLU A 352 -129.66 101.13 67.22
C GLU A 352 -130.06 102.45 67.92
N ARG A 353 -129.78 103.61 67.30
CA ARG A 353 -130.20 104.92 67.83
C ARG A 353 -131.70 105.17 67.63
N GLU A 354 -132.26 104.69 66.51
CA GLU A 354 -133.69 104.78 66.21
C GLU A 354 -134.52 103.87 67.14
N ALA A 355 -134.05 102.64 67.39
CA ALA A 355 -134.70 101.72 68.33
C ALA A 355 -134.75 102.27 69.77
N ALA A 356 -133.67 102.91 70.24
CA ALA A 356 -133.61 103.51 71.58
C ALA A 356 -134.57 104.70 71.75
N ALA A 357 -134.83 105.48 70.69
CA ALA A 357 -135.77 106.60 70.71
C ALA A 357 -137.24 106.13 70.83
N ILE A 358 -137.60 105.03 70.17
CA ILE A 358 -138.97 104.48 70.17
C ILE A 358 -139.36 103.94 71.56
N GLY A 359 -138.44 103.26 72.25
CA GLY A 359 -138.67 102.78 73.62
C GLY A 359 -138.92 103.92 74.63
N LEU A 360 -138.22 105.05 74.46
CA LEU A 360 -138.39 106.25 75.28
C LEU A 360 -139.78 106.89 75.12
N ILE A 361 -140.30 106.93 73.88
CA ILE A 361 -141.64 107.47 73.59
C ILE A 361 -142.74 106.59 74.20
N GLN A 362 -142.62 105.26 74.11
CA GLN A 362 -143.62 104.35 74.69
C GLN A 362 -143.63 104.33 76.22
N ALA A 363 -142.47 104.52 76.88
CA ALA A 363 -142.39 104.64 78.33
C ALA A 363 -143.02 105.96 78.85
N ILE A 364 -142.86 107.05 78.11
CA ILE A 364 -143.45 108.36 78.45
C ILE A 364 -144.97 108.35 78.24
N GLY A 365 -145.49 107.70 77.19
CA GLY A 365 -146.93 107.58 76.93
C GLY A 365 -147.69 106.85 78.04
N ARG A 366 -147.14 105.75 78.58
CA ARG A 366 -147.77 105.00 79.69
C ARG A 366 -147.77 105.82 81.00
N GLN A 367 -146.67 106.52 81.32
CA GLN A 367 -146.64 107.41 82.50
C GLN A 367 -147.50 108.67 82.34
N TYR A 368 -147.84 109.09 81.12
CA TYR A 368 -148.73 110.23 80.87
C TYR A 368 -150.19 109.89 81.22
N LEU A 369 -150.68 108.70 80.84
CA LEU A 369 -152.04 108.24 81.16
C LEU A 369 -152.26 108.06 82.67
N ASP A 370 -151.29 107.49 83.40
CA ASP A 370 -151.43 107.30 84.85
C ASP A 370 -151.25 108.61 85.65
N ARG A 371 -150.42 109.55 85.18
CA ARG A 371 -150.28 110.86 85.84
C ARG A 371 -151.46 111.80 85.56
N LEU A 372 -152.19 111.61 84.46
CA LEU A 372 -153.48 112.26 84.23
C LEU A 372 -154.54 111.83 85.26
N ARG A 373 -154.44 110.62 85.82
CA ARG A 373 -155.38 110.11 86.84
C ARG A 373 -155.07 110.53 88.27
N VAL A 374 -153.80 110.71 88.65
CA VAL A 374 -153.43 110.83 90.08
C VAL A 374 -152.83 112.19 90.47
N ARG A 375 -152.25 112.99 89.56
CA ARG A 375 -151.72 114.31 89.93
C ARG A 375 -152.05 115.43 88.92
N MET A 376 -153.12 116.20 89.12
CA MET A 376 -153.97 116.39 90.32
C MET A 376 -153.21 116.79 91.61
N ALA A 377 -151.89 117.11 91.52
CA ALA A 377 -151.07 117.89 92.48
C ALA A 377 -149.59 117.96 92.01
N GLY A 378 -148.91 119.11 92.14
CA GLY A 378 -147.48 119.27 91.74
C GLY A 378 -146.46 118.90 92.86
N LYS A 379 -145.21 119.41 92.92
CA LYS A 379 -144.33 120.22 92.01
C LYS A 379 -142.92 120.39 92.67
N LYS A 380 -141.81 120.48 91.89
CA LYS A 380 -140.46 121.11 92.24
C LYS A 380 -139.57 120.39 93.33
N LYS A 381 -138.25 120.63 93.60
CA LYS A 381 -137.19 121.64 93.17
C LYS A 381 -135.69 121.26 93.52
N LYS A 382 -134.70 121.67 92.68
CA LYS A 382 -133.29 122.24 92.87
C LYS A 382 -132.18 121.80 93.90
N GLY A 383 -130.92 121.58 93.41
CA GLY A 383 -129.61 122.14 93.93
C GLY A 383 -128.46 121.19 94.45
N LYS A 384 -127.17 121.55 94.73
CA LYS A 384 -126.14 122.53 94.17
C LYS A 384 -124.69 122.46 94.82
N LYS A 385 -123.57 122.46 94.04
CA LYS A 385 -122.12 122.84 94.33
C LYS A 385 -121.12 121.94 95.16
N GLY A 386 -119.81 121.90 94.80
CA GLY A 386 -118.67 121.44 95.68
C GLY A 386 -117.26 121.21 95.02
N LYS A 387 -116.13 121.28 95.78
CA LYS A 387 -114.69 121.18 95.35
C LYS A 387 -113.87 120.10 96.14
N GLY A 388 -112.99 119.33 95.49
CA GLY A 388 -111.57 119.11 95.90
C GLY A 388 -111.10 117.97 96.86
N LYS A 389 -109.83 117.55 96.63
CA LYS A 389 -108.80 116.95 97.54
C LYS A 389 -108.91 115.47 98.05
N LYS A 390 -107.73 114.83 98.19
CA LYS A 390 -107.27 113.71 99.07
C LYS A 390 -108.35 113.02 99.95
N LYS A 391 -108.32 111.69 100.17
CA LYS A 391 -107.33 111.00 101.07
C LYS A 391 -107.50 109.45 101.12
N LYS A 392 -106.38 108.77 101.46
CA LYS A 392 -106.23 107.58 102.35
C LYS A 392 -107.08 106.29 102.18
N LYS A 393 -106.32 105.19 101.98
CA LYS A 393 -106.16 103.96 102.81
C LYS A 393 -107.38 103.12 103.24
N LYS A 394 -107.12 101.80 103.15
CA LYS A 394 -107.89 100.63 103.59
C LYS A 394 -109.05 100.25 102.68
#